data_AF-A0A7G2RPZ5-F1
#
_entry.id   AF-A0A7G2RPZ5-F1
#
_cell.length_a   1.000
_cell.length_b   1.000
_cell.length_c   1.000
_cell.angle_alpha   90.00
_cell.angle_beta   90.00
_cell.angle_gamma   90.00
#
_symmetry.space_group_name_H-M   'P 1'
#
loop_
_entity.id
_entity.type
_entity.pdbx_description
1 polymer ?
#
loop_
_entity_poly.entity_id
_entity_poly.type
_entity_poly.pdbx_seq_one_letter_code
_entity_poly.pdbx_strand_id
1 'polypeptide(L)'
;MSGSGLCHPTQSSWYERTKNYQAFESLEDCLASGGKLPQGVSRVSLKGSQEQSDERQNYKRSAFGHGWDDADGDCQDSRAEVLIATSTTQVRFADNKRCRVITGRWISPFTNRVIQNGDDIEIDHVVPLAWAWDRGAMEWSMEKRKLFANDPVNLFPVEASLNSSTITI
;
A
#
# COMPACT_ATOMS: atom_id res chain seq x y z
N MET A 1 16.15 -20.65 21.62
CA MET A 1 17.58 -20.79 21.30
C MET A 1 17.83 -22.06 20.51
N SER A 2 18.41 -21.96 19.32
CA SER A 2 18.81 -23.12 18.52
C SER A 2 20.06 -23.80 19.09
N GLY A 3 20.39 -25.00 18.59
CA GLY A 3 21.60 -25.74 19.00
C GLY A 3 22.92 -24.99 18.77
N SER A 4 22.93 -23.98 17.90
CA SER A 4 24.07 -23.08 17.68
C SER A 4 24.09 -21.86 18.62
N GLY A 5 23.24 -21.83 19.65
CA GLY A 5 23.17 -20.74 20.62
C GLY A 5 22.51 -19.47 20.09
N LEU A 6 21.70 -19.56 19.02
CA LEU A 6 21.05 -18.38 18.43
C LEU A 6 19.61 -18.22 18.91
N CYS A 7 19.27 -16.99 19.29
CA CYS A 7 17.91 -16.58 19.61
C CYS A 7 17.22 -16.11 18.34
N HIS A 8 16.21 -16.85 17.89
CA HIS A 8 15.44 -16.53 16.69
C HIS A 8 14.15 -15.81 17.11
N PRO A 9 14.03 -14.49 16.94
CA PRO A 9 12.75 -13.80 17.11
C PRO A 9 11.81 -14.10 15.95
N THR A 10 10.50 -13.89 16.13
CA THR A 10 9.47 -14.15 15.11
C THR A 10 9.69 -13.37 13.82
N GLN A 11 10.34 -12.21 13.90
CA GLN A 11 10.69 -11.38 12.74
C GLN A 11 11.91 -11.90 11.96
N SER A 12 12.60 -12.95 12.42
CA SER A 12 13.73 -13.53 11.71
C SER A 12 13.27 -14.55 10.66
N SER A 13 13.85 -14.51 9.46
CA SER A 13 13.59 -15.47 8.37
C SER A 13 13.92 -16.94 8.72
N TRP A 14 14.58 -17.15 9.85
CA TRP A 14 14.99 -18.45 10.38
C TRP A 14 14.03 -18.99 11.45
N TYR A 15 13.07 -18.19 11.91
CA TYR A 15 12.14 -18.57 12.98
C TYR A 15 11.38 -19.86 12.65
N GLU A 16 10.71 -19.91 11.49
CA GLU A 16 9.92 -21.07 11.08
C GLU A 16 10.77 -22.28 10.62
N ARG A 17 12.03 -22.02 10.26
CA ARG A 17 12.98 -23.04 9.77
C ARG A 17 13.65 -23.80 10.91
N THR A 18 13.74 -23.19 12.09
CA THR A 18 14.41 -23.78 13.24
C THR A 18 13.49 -24.81 13.89
N LYS A 19 13.77 -26.10 13.68
CA LYS A 19 12.96 -27.20 14.25
C LYS A 19 13.43 -27.70 15.61
N ASN A 20 14.73 -27.52 15.91
CA ASN A 20 15.35 -27.95 17.16
C ASN A 20 15.79 -26.72 17.96
N TYR A 21 15.03 -26.38 18.99
CA TYR A 21 15.30 -25.21 19.83
C TYR A 21 14.78 -25.40 21.26
N GLN A 22 15.42 -24.70 22.19
CA GLN A 22 14.87 -24.43 23.51
C GLN A 22 13.95 -23.21 23.42
N ALA A 23 12.69 -23.35 23.80
CA ALA A 23 11.75 -22.23 23.86
C ALA A 23 12.09 -21.31 25.05
N PHE A 24 11.88 -20.01 24.86
CA PHE A 24 11.96 -18.97 25.90
C PHE A 24 10.68 -18.13 25.82
N GLU A 25 10.24 -17.59 26.94
CA GLU A 25 9.03 -16.74 26.99
C GLU A 25 9.20 -15.46 26.20
N SER A 26 10.41 -14.88 26.22
CA SER A 26 10.76 -13.72 25.42
C SER A 26 12.13 -13.87 24.75
N LEU A 27 12.39 -12.97 23.79
CA LEU A 27 13.71 -12.83 23.19
C LEU A 27 14.74 -12.42 24.26
N GLU A 28 14.34 -11.56 25.19
CA GLU A 28 15.14 -11.06 26.29
C GLU A 28 15.62 -12.20 27.19
N ASP A 29 14.74 -13.14 27.55
CA ASP A 29 15.09 -14.30 28.38
C ASP A 29 16.08 -15.23 27.68
N CYS A 30 15.93 -15.39 26.37
CA CYS A 30 16.85 -16.16 25.54
C CYS A 30 18.26 -15.53 25.52
N LEU A 31 18.34 -14.20 25.37
CA LEU A 31 19.61 -13.47 25.39
C LEU A 31 20.23 -13.47 26.79
N ALA A 32 19.41 -13.34 27.84
CA ALA A 32 19.85 -13.43 29.24
C ALA A 32 20.40 -14.82 29.59
N SER A 33 19.93 -15.86 28.91
CA SER A 33 20.43 -17.24 29.04
C SER A 33 21.68 -17.52 28.20
N GLY A 34 22.33 -16.49 27.65
CA GLY A 34 23.59 -16.58 26.93
C GLY A 34 23.46 -16.77 25.41
N GLY A 35 22.23 -16.73 24.87
CA GLY A 35 21.99 -16.79 23.43
C GLY A 35 22.40 -15.50 22.71
N LYS A 36 22.60 -15.60 21.39
CA LYS A 36 23.00 -14.47 20.53
C LYS A 36 22.02 -14.25 19.38
N LEU A 37 21.89 -13.02 18.90
CA LEU A 37 21.10 -12.75 17.70
C LEU A 37 21.82 -13.26 16.43
N PRO A 38 21.07 -13.70 15.40
CA PRO A 38 21.62 -14.00 14.09
C PRO A 38 22.30 -12.78 13.47
N GLN A 39 23.30 -13.01 12.62
CA GLN A 39 24.02 -11.96 11.92
C GLN A 39 23.05 -11.15 11.05
N GLY A 40 23.04 -9.82 11.21
CA GLY A 40 22.13 -8.91 10.51
C GLY A 40 20.83 -8.59 11.26
N VAL A 41 20.56 -9.23 12.40
CA VAL A 41 19.41 -8.90 13.27
C VAL A 41 19.92 -8.13 14.48
N SER A 42 19.48 -6.87 14.63
CA SER A 42 19.79 -6.04 15.79
C SER A 42 18.55 -5.83 16.66
N ARG A 43 18.74 -5.59 17.97
CA ARG A 43 17.63 -5.24 18.88
C ARG A 43 16.88 -3.99 18.42
N VAL A 44 17.59 -3.05 17.79
CA VAL A 44 17.01 -1.83 17.21
C VAL A 44 16.09 -2.16 16.04
N SER A 45 16.50 -3.08 15.16
CA SER A 45 15.67 -3.53 14.02
C SER A 45 14.39 -4.22 14.48
N LEU A 46 14.43 -4.99 15.57
CA LEU A 46 13.27 -5.69 16.13
C LEU A 46 12.29 -4.72 16.79
N LYS A 47 12.79 -3.72 17.51
CA LYS A 47 11.95 -2.70 18.15
C LYS A 47 11.25 -1.80 17.12
N GLY A 48 11.95 -1.39 16.06
CA GLY A 48 11.34 -0.66 14.94
C GLY A 48 10.29 -1.47 14.16
N SER A 49 10.34 -2.81 14.24
CA SER A 49 9.32 -3.69 13.65
C SER A 49 8.05 -3.76 14.50
N GLN A 50 8.18 -3.68 15.84
CA GLN A 50 7.06 -3.68 16.77
C GLN A 50 6.32 -2.34 16.78
N GLU A 51 7.04 -1.21 16.80
CA GLU A 51 6.43 0.13 16.72
C GLU A 51 5.68 0.34 15.40
N GLN A 52 6.21 -0.15 14.27
CA GLN A 52 5.48 -0.14 12.98
C GLN A 52 4.25 -1.05 12.96
N SER A 53 4.21 -2.13 13.75
CA SER A 53 3.06 -3.02 13.77
C SER A 53 1.89 -2.45 14.57
N ASP A 54 2.16 -1.68 15.63
CA ASP A 54 1.12 -1.07 16.46
C ASP A 54 0.46 0.15 15.77
N GLU A 55 1.21 0.97 15.03
CA GLU A 55 0.63 2.10 14.28
C GLU A 55 -0.23 1.66 13.08
N ARG A 56 0.18 0.58 12.38
CA ARG A 56 -0.63 -0.01 11.31
C ARG A 56 -1.95 -0.60 11.80
N GLN A 57 -2.08 -0.97 13.08
CA GLN A 57 -3.33 -1.57 13.59
C GLN A 57 -4.52 -0.62 13.57
N ASN A 58 -4.32 0.70 13.44
CA ASN A 58 -5.40 1.68 13.43
C ASN A 58 -5.64 2.37 12.07
N TYR A 59 -4.87 2.01 11.03
CA TYR A 59 -5.12 2.53 9.70
C TYR A 59 -6.43 1.95 9.13
N LYS A 60 -7.32 2.84 8.69
CA LYS A 60 -8.52 2.48 7.92
C LYS A 60 -8.52 3.30 6.63
N ARG A 61 -8.64 2.64 5.48
CA ARG A 61 -8.72 3.33 4.18
C ARG A 61 -9.88 4.34 4.12
N SER A 62 -10.99 4.04 4.81
CA SER A 62 -12.14 4.96 4.94
C SER A 62 -11.81 6.29 5.62
N ALA A 63 -10.68 6.40 6.34
CA ALA A 63 -10.21 7.66 6.90
C ALA A 63 -9.79 8.68 5.83
N PHE A 64 -9.65 8.25 4.57
CA PHE A 64 -9.38 9.10 3.41
C PHE A 64 -10.63 9.34 2.55
N GLY A 65 -11.80 8.88 2.98
CA GLY A 65 -13.06 8.99 2.24
C GLY A 65 -13.58 7.65 1.73
N HIS A 66 -14.67 7.72 0.96
CA HIS A 66 -15.36 6.56 0.41
C HIS A 66 -15.21 6.56 -1.12
N GLY A 67 -14.06 6.07 -1.60
CA GLY A 67 -13.78 5.94 -3.03
C GLY A 67 -13.27 7.21 -3.68
N TRP A 68 -13.47 7.29 -4.99
CA TRP A 68 -13.07 8.43 -5.83
C TRP A 68 -14.04 9.59 -5.65
N ASP A 69 -13.49 10.78 -5.47
CA ASP A 69 -14.29 11.98 -5.31
C ASP A 69 -14.69 12.55 -6.68
N ASP A 70 -15.92 13.05 -6.75
CA ASP A 70 -16.45 13.88 -7.82
C ASP A 70 -16.56 15.30 -7.25
N ALA A 71 -15.45 16.04 -7.32
CA ALA A 71 -15.29 17.29 -6.59
C ALA A 71 -16.08 18.46 -7.22
N ASP A 72 -16.31 18.42 -8.53
CA ASP A 72 -17.05 19.44 -9.29
C ASP A 72 -18.50 19.01 -9.62
N GLY A 73 -18.87 17.76 -9.34
CA GLY A 73 -20.23 17.26 -9.46
C GLY A 73 -20.64 17.01 -10.92
N ASP A 74 -19.67 16.79 -11.80
CA ASP A 74 -19.91 16.61 -13.24
C ASP A 74 -20.14 15.15 -13.66
N CYS A 75 -20.11 14.22 -12.69
CA CYS A 75 -20.15 12.77 -12.78
C CYS A 75 -18.84 12.04 -13.13
N GLN A 76 -17.78 12.74 -13.50
CA GLN A 76 -16.45 12.18 -13.70
C GLN A 76 -15.71 12.22 -12.37
N ASP A 77 -15.68 11.07 -11.70
CA ASP A 77 -14.90 10.93 -10.48
C ASP A 77 -13.38 11.06 -10.76
N SER A 78 -12.59 11.16 -9.70
CA SER A 78 -11.14 11.29 -9.78
C SER A 78 -10.46 10.20 -10.62
N ARG A 79 -11.07 9.00 -10.72
CA ARG A 79 -10.59 7.96 -11.63
C ARG A 79 -10.85 8.33 -13.09
N ALA A 80 -12.08 8.72 -13.43
CA ALA A 80 -12.42 9.15 -14.78
C ALA A 80 -11.54 10.33 -15.22
N GLU A 81 -11.37 11.32 -14.34
CA GLU A 81 -10.52 12.49 -14.57
C GLU A 81 -9.07 12.12 -14.87
N VAL A 82 -8.46 11.24 -14.05
CA VAL A 82 -7.10 10.75 -14.30
C VAL A 82 -7.01 10.01 -15.62
N LEU A 83 -7.98 9.16 -15.96
CA LEU A 83 -7.99 8.45 -17.24
C LEU A 83 -8.09 9.41 -18.43
N ILE A 84 -8.87 10.47 -18.33
CA ILE A 84 -8.99 11.49 -19.39
C ILE A 84 -7.69 12.26 -19.53
N ALA A 85 -7.15 12.76 -18.42
CA ALA A 85 -5.98 13.62 -18.41
C ALA A 85 -4.70 12.90 -18.87
N THR A 86 -4.57 11.60 -18.59
CA THR A 86 -3.35 10.83 -18.85
C THR A 86 -3.37 10.03 -20.15
N SER A 87 -4.52 9.96 -20.84
CA SER A 87 -4.60 9.25 -22.11
C SER A 87 -3.84 10.01 -23.21
N THR A 88 -2.98 9.29 -23.93
CA THR A 88 -2.21 9.81 -25.08
C THR A 88 -3.03 9.89 -26.37
N THR A 89 -4.27 9.40 -26.35
CA THR A 89 -5.24 9.50 -27.44
C THR A 89 -6.59 9.94 -26.90
N GLN A 90 -7.49 10.39 -27.78
CA GLN A 90 -8.87 10.67 -27.39
C GLN A 90 -9.52 9.45 -26.72
N VAL A 91 -10.07 9.63 -25.52
CA VAL A 91 -10.82 8.58 -24.81
C VAL A 91 -12.20 8.40 -25.42
N ARG A 92 -12.77 7.20 -25.23
CA ARG A 92 -14.18 6.92 -25.49
C ARG A 92 -14.89 6.59 -24.19
N PHE A 93 -16.16 6.97 -24.13
CA PHE A 93 -17.02 6.80 -22.97
C PHE A 93 -18.03 5.67 -23.19
N ALA A 94 -18.54 5.12 -22.10
CA ALA A 94 -19.56 4.06 -22.13
C ALA A 94 -20.88 4.54 -22.78
N ASP A 95 -21.20 5.83 -22.60
CA ASP A 95 -22.41 6.45 -23.11
C ASP A 95 -22.20 7.97 -23.34
N ASN A 96 -23.29 8.66 -23.72
CA ASN A 96 -23.27 10.11 -23.94
C ASN A 96 -23.21 10.94 -22.65
N LYS A 97 -23.39 10.34 -21.47
CA LYS A 97 -23.23 11.05 -20.19
C LYS A 97 -21.76 11.26 -19.83
N ARG A 98 -20.87 10.45 -20.42
CA ARG A 98 -19.41 10.61 -20.29
C ARG A 98 -18.83 10.43 -18.88
N CYS A 99 -19.57 9.82 -17.96
CA CYS A 99 -19.08 9.56 -16.60
C CYS A 99 -18.03 8.44 -16.53
N ARG A 100 -18.09 7.46 -17.46
CA ARG A 100 -17.22 6.28 -17.46
C ARG A 100 -16.40 6.20 -18.74
N VAL A 101 -15.08 6.27 -18.60
CA VAL A 101 -14.11 6.00 -19.67
C VAL A 101 -14.00 4.49 -19.91
N ILE A 102 -14.10 4.05 -21.16
CA ILE A 102 -14.01 2.64 -21.54
C ILE A 102 -12.78 2.30 -22.38
N THR A 103 -12.28 3.24 -23.17
CA THR A 103 -11.08 3.01 -24.01
C THR A 103 -10.28 4.29 -24.18
N GLY A 104 -8.99 4.13 -24.40
CA GLY A 104 -8.03 5.21 -24.62
C GLY A 104 -6.66 4.62 -24.90
N ARG A 105 -5.60 5.34 -24.55
CA ARG A 105 -4.23 4.84 -24.64
C ARG A 105 -3.40 5.37 -23.49
N TRP A 106 -3.09 4.51 -22.54
CA TRP A 106 -2.30 4.83 -21.36
C TRP A 106 -0.98 4.08 -21.38
N ILE A 107 0.06 4.70 -20.81
CA ILE A 107 1.37 4.10 -20.65
C ILE A 107 1.60 3.97 -19.15
N SER A 108 1.68 2.73 -18.66
CA SER A 108 1.93 2.46 -17.24
C SER A 108 3.31 2.98 -16.85
N PRO A 109 3.44 3.83 -15.82
CA PRO A 109 4.73 4.33 -15.38
C PRO A 109 5.61 3.24 -14.76
N PHE A 110 5.02 2.12 -14.31
CA PHE A 110 5.75 1.06 -13.60
C PHE A 110 6.33 0.00 -14.54
N THR A 111 5.68 -0.27 -15.66
CA THR A 111 6.07 -1.34 -16.59
C THR A 111 6.33 -0.85 -18.01
N ASN A 112 6.01 0.41 -18.30
CA ASN A 112 6.04 0.99 -19.63
C ASN A 112 5.14 0.27 -20.64
N ARG A 113 4.18 -0.55 -20.17
CA ARG A 113 3.21 -1.23 -21.04
C ARG A 113 2.12 -0.25 -21.46
N VAL A 114 1.63 -0.47 -22.67
CA VAL A 114 0.47 0.23 -23.21
C VAL A 114 -0.79 -0.51 -22.79
N ILE A 115 -1.74 0.21 -22.23
CA ILE A 115 -3.08 -0.28 -21.89
C ILE A 115 -4.08 0.53 -22.72
N GLN A 116 -5.11 -0.14 -23.25
CA GLN A 116 -6.10 0.51 -24.13
C GLN A 116 -7.54 0.33 -23.67
N ASN A 117 -7.82 -0.75 -22.94
CA ASN A 117 -9.11 -0.99 -22.32
C ASN A 117 -9.11 -0.38 -20.92
N GLY A 118 -10.10 0.48 -20.63
CA GLY A 118 -10.23 1.10 -19.31
C GLY A 118 -10.52 0.11 -18.19
N ASP A 119 -11.12 -1.05 -18.51
CA ASP A 119 -11.39 -2.10 -17.53
C ASP A 119 -10.13 -2.86 -17.11
N ASP A 120 -9.05 -2.79 -17.89
CA ASP A 120 -7.74 -3.38 -17.56
C ASP A 120 -6.85 -2.42 -16.74
N ILE A 121 -7.39 -1.26 -16.35
CA ILE A 121 -6.66 -0.21 -15.63
C ILE A 121 -7.19 -0.04 -14.22
N GLU A 122 -6.28 -0.02 -13.26
CA GLU A 122 -6.51 0.51 -11.91
C GLU A 122 -5.81 1.86 -11.74
N ILE A 123 -6.30 2.69 -10.82
CA ILE A 123 -5.61 3.92 -10.42
C ILE A 123 -4.87 3.63 -9.12
N ASP A 124 -3.56 3.80 -9.15
CA ASP A 124 -2.70 3.61 -7.99
C ASP A 124 -2.18 4.93 -7.42
N HIS A 125 -1.95 4.93 -6.11
CA HIS A 125 -1.40 6.05 -5.36
C HIS A 125 0.13 5.98 -5.36
N VAL A 126 0.81 6.98 -5.94
CA VAL A 126 2.30 7.03 -5.93
C VAL A 126 2.84 7.09 -4.50
N VAL A 127 2.19 7.90 -3.66
CA VAL A 127 2.38 7.91 -2.21
C VAL A 127 1.21 7.14 -1.59
N PRO A 128 1.44 5.91 -1.11
CA PRO A 128 0.37 5.07 -0.57
C PRO A 128 -0.32 5.71 0.62
N LEU A 129 -1.64 5.58 0.71
CA LEU A 129 -2.44 6.17 1.79
C LEU A 129 -2.03 5.68 3.18
N ALA A 130 -1.70 4.38 3.32
CA ALA A 130 -1.20 3.82 4.58
C ALA A 130 0.18 4.38 4.95
N TRP A 131 1.05 4.59 3.97
CA TRP A 131 2.37 5.19 4.21
C TRP A 131 2.25 6.65 4.66
N ALA A 132 1.29 7.39 4.09
CA ALA A 132 0.99 8.76 4.49
C ALA A 132 0.39 8.80 5.91
N TRP A 133 -0.47 7.83 6.26
CA TRP A 133 -1.05 7.67 7.60
C TRP A 133 0.03 7.63 8.68
N ASP A 134 0.99 6.70 8.55
CA ASP A 134 2.12 6.51 9.47
C ASP A 134 3.07 7.71 9.52
N ARG A 135 2.89 8.70 8.63
CA ARG A 135 3.75 9.90 8.51
C ARG A 135 3.02 11.20 8.79
N GLY A 136 1.95 11.11 9.59
CA GLY A 136 1.24 12.26 10.11
C GLY A 136 -0.08 12.58 9.40
N ALA A 137 -0.46 11.82 8.36
CA ALA A 137 -1.81 11.98 7.81
C ALA A 137 -2.90 11.55 8.79
N MET A 138 -2.57 10.75 9.82
CA MET A 138 -3.50 10.46 10.91
C MET A 138 -3.98 11.70 11.68
N GLU A 139 -3.18 12.77 11.70
CA GLU A 139 -3.48 14.04 12.38
C GLU A 139 -4.18 15.06 11.47
N TRP A 140 -4.30 14.77 10.17
CA TRP A 140 -4.96 15.66 9.23
C TRP A 140 -6.48 15.66 9.41
N SER A 141 -7.12 16.76 9.01
CA SER A 141 -8.57 16.80 8.88
C SER A 141 -9.06 15.78 7.86
N MET A 142 -10.34 15.40 7.95
CA MET A 142 -10.95 14.48 6.99
C MET A 142 -10.88 15.02 5.56
N GLU A 143 -11.14 16.32 5.40
CA GLU A 143 -11.13 17.02 4.11
C GLU A 143 -9.73 16.98 3.48
N LYS A 144 -8.69 17.23 4.28
CA LYS A 144 -7.30 17.17 3.79
C LYS A 144 -6.90 15.76 3.37
N ARG A 145 -7.30 14.72 4.12
CA ARG A 145 -7.07 13.32 3.72
C ARG A 145 -7.80 12.99 2.44
N LYS A 146 -9.06 13.42 2.30
CA LYS A 146 -9.86 13.22 1.08
C LYS A 146 -9.22 13.89 -0.14
N LEU A 147 -8.77 15.15 0.01
CA LEU A 147 -8.05 15.87 -1.04
C LEU A 147 -6.77 15.13 -1.44
N PHE A 148 -5.96 14.68 -0.46
CA PHE A 148 -4.73 13.93 -0.74
C PHE A 148 -4.99 12.60 -1.48
N ALA A 149 -6.06 11.88 -1.13
CA ALA A 149 -6.39 10.62 -1.77
C ALA A 149 -6.95 10.77 -3.20
N ASN A 150 -7.42 11.97 -3.56
CA ASN A 150 -8.01 12.27 -4.86
C ASN A 150 -7.16 13.26 -5.68
N ASP A 151 -5.96 13.60 -5.20
CA ASP A 151 -5.07 14.54 -5.88
C ASP A 151 -4.51 13.89 -7.16
N PRO A 152 -4.79 14.42 -8.37
CA PRO A 152 -4.33 13.85 -9.63
C PRO A 152 -2.81 13.68 -9.71
N VAL A 153 -2.01 14.48 -8.99
CA VAL A 153 -0.54 14.31 -9.00
C VAL A 153 -0.07 13.06 -8.28
N ASN A 154 -0.94 12.49 -7.42
CA ASN A 154 -0.68 11.27 -6.67
C ASN A 154 -1.32 10.04 -7.34
N LEU A 155 -2.01 10.18 -8.47
CA LEU A 155 -2.80 9.12 -9.09
C LEU A 155 -2.26 8.72 -10.47
N PHE A 156 -2.00 7.44 -10.68
CA PHE A 156 -1.50 6.93 -11.95
C PHE A 156 -2.28 5.72 -12.46
N PRO A 157 -2.55 5.65 -13.77
CA PRO A 157 -3.13 4.46 -14.39
C PRO A 157 -2.08 3.34 -14.49
N VAL A 158 -2.40 2.19 -13.93
CA VAL A 158 -1.56 0.98 -13.94
C VAL A 158 -2.39 -0.23 -14.37
N GLU A 159 -1.74 -1.31 -14.77
CA GLU A 159 -2.43 -2.56 -15.09
C GLU A 159 -3.11 -3.14 -13.84
N ALA A 160 -4.38 -3.52 -13.95
CA ALA A 160 -5.11 -4.19 -12.86
C ALA A 160 -4.37 -5.44 -12.33
N SER A 161 -3.65 -6.15 -13.21
CA SER A 161 -2.85 -7.32 -12.81
C SER A 161 -1.73 -7.02 -11.79
N LEU A 162 -1.17 -5.80 -11.81
CA LEU A 162 -0.08 -5.40 -10.91
C LEU A 162 -0.59 -5.00 -9.53
N ASN A 163 -1.83 -4.52 -9.47
CA ASN A 163 -2.46 -4.09 -8.24
C ASN A 163 -3.50 -5.11 -7.76
N SER A 164 -3.13 -6.39 -7.80
CA SER A 164 -3.95 -7.51 -7.31
C SER A 164 -3.92 -7.64 -5.77
N SER A 165 -3.68 -6.53 -5.06
CA SER A 165 -4.25 -6.38 -3.72
C SER A 165 -5.72 -6.10 -3.94
N THR A 166 -6.56 -7.14 -3.91
CA THR A 166 -8.02 -7.01 -3.95
C THR A 166 -8.48 -6.04 -2.87
N ILE A 167 -8.53 -4.76 -3.23
CA ILE A 167 -9.31 -3.74 -2.54
C ILE A 167 -10.58 -3.70 -3.36
N THR A 168 -11.39 -4.75 -3.17
CA THR A 168 -12.82 -4.63 -3.39
C THR A 168 -13.29 -3.41 -2.59
N ILE A 169 -13.76 -2.44 -3.35
CA ILE A 169 -14.33 -1.16 -2.94
C ILE A 169 -15.65 -1.44 -2.21
#